data_AF-A0A1A8G5D3-F1
#
_entry.id   AF-A0A1A8G5D3-F1
#
_cell.length_a   1.000
_cell.length_b   1.000
_cell.length_c   1.000
_cell.angle_alpha   90.00
_cell.angle_beta   90.00
_cell.angle_gamma   90.00
#
_symmetry.space_group_name_H-M   'P 1'
#
loop_
_entity.id
_entity.type
_entity.pdbx_description
1 polymer ?
#
loop_
_entity_poly.entity_id
_entity_poly.type
_entity_poly.pdbx_seq_one_letter_code
_entity_poly.pdbx_strand_id
1 'polypeptide(L)'
;MLRRARQSFRQVLLLMARRPDLLCGAVLLSVLLVLAVKFTYSRAKNVVAAARPPVRFFSADAPVVDLYLGQLDQVERLRSMAEVSLIFLYAPWCAHSMAARQEVQQVAKTLARQVQFVAVNCWWNQGKCRKQNRLYQYPVIHLFYRRLGPIEYKGPFL
;
A
#
# COMPACT_ATOMS: atom_id res chain seq x y z
N MET A 1 -15.58 -59.14 9.12
CA MET A 1 -14.51 -58.21 9.56
C MET A 1 -15.03 -57.06 10.45
N LEU A 2 -16.16 -56.41 10.12
CA LEU A 2 -16.75 -55.31 10.92
C LEU A 2 -17.11 -55.63 12.39
N ARG A 3 -17.53 -56.87 12.71
CA ARG A 3 -17.90 -57.25 14.09
C ARG A 3 -16.71 -57.37 15.04
N ARG A 4 -15.57 -57.92 14.59
CA ARG A 4 -14.33 -57.98 15.39
C ARG A 4 -13.75 -56.58 15.63
N ALA A 5 -13.79 -55.71 14.62
CA ALA A 5 -13.39 -54.31 14.76
C ALA A 5 -14.26 -53.57 15.80
N ARG A 6 -15.59 -53.76 15.77
CA ARG A 6 -16.51 -53.18 16.77
C ARG A 6 -16.25 -53.69 18.19
N GLN A 7 -15.95 -54.98 18.37
CA GLN A 7 -15.64 -55.55 19.68
C GLN A 7 -14.32 -55.05 20.24
N SER A 8 -13.28 -54.98 19.39
CA SER A 8 -11.99 -54.39 19.75
C SER A 8 -12.14 -52.90 20.13
N PHE A 9 -12.89 -52.12 19.36
CA PHE A 9 -13.18 -50.72 19.68
C PHE A 9 -13.91 -50.56 21.03
N ARG A 10 -14.88 -51.43 21.33
CA ARG A 10 -15.58 -51.43 22.63
C ARG A 10 -14.64 -51.78 23.79
N GLN A 11 -13.74 -52.75 23.61
CA GLN A 11 -12.73 -53.09 24.62
C GLN A 11 -11.74 -51.95 24.86
N VAL A 12 -11.28 -51.30 23.79
CA VAL A 12 -10.41 -50.12 23.89
C VAL A 12 -11.14 -48.97 24.59
N LEU A 13 -12.40 -48.70 24.26
CA LEU A 13 -13.22 -47.70 24.95
C LEU A 13 -13.41 -47.99 26.45
N LEU A 14 -13.61 -49.24 26.83
CA LEU A 14 -13.73 -49.65 28.23
C LEU A 14 -12.38 -49.55 28.99
N LEU A 15 -11.28 -49.88 28.34
CA LEU A 15 -9.92 -49.67 28.87
C LEU A 15 -9.62 -48.18 29.03
N MET A 16 -10.07 -47.38 28.07
CA MET A 16 -9.95 -45.92 28.10
C MET A 16 -10.77 -45.30 29.25
N ALA A 17 -11.97 -45.82 29.52
CA ALA A 17 -12.82 -45.38 30.64
C ALA A 17 -12.25 -45.70 32.04
N ARG A 18 -11.28 -46.62 32.15
CA ARG A 18 -10.66 -47.02 33.42
C ARG A 18 -9.56 -46.07 33.92
N ARG A 19 -9.01 -45.21 33.05
CA ARG A 19 -7.90 -44.29 33.38
C ARG A 19 -8.06 -42.96 32.62
N PRO A 20 -9.10 -42.15 32.92
CA PRO A 20 -9.41 -40.93 32.17
C PRO A 20 -8.28 -39.89 32.19
N ASP A 21 -7.52 -39.80 33.28
CA ASP A 21 -6.42 -38.83 33.44
C ASP A 21 -5.26 -39.08 32.46
N LEU A 22 -4.93 -40.35 32.21
CA LEU A 22 -3.88 -40.75 31.27
C LEU A 22 -4.23 -40.41 29.82
N LEU A 23 -5.50 -40.54 29.45
CA LEU A 23 -5.98 -40.15 28.12
C LEU A 23 -6.02 -38.65 27.94
N CYS A 24 -6.52 -37.93 28.96
CA CYS A 24 -6.52 -36.48 28.94
C CYS A 24 -5.08 -35.94 28.79
N GLY A 25 -4.14 -36.51 29.55
CA GLY A 25 -2.71 -36.21 29.43
C GLY A 25 -2.13 -36.51 28.04
N ALA A 26 -2.44 -37.67 27.45
CA ALA A 26 -1.98 -38.04 26.11
C ALA A 26 -2.56 -37.14 25.01
N VAL A 27 -3.84 -36.75 25.13
CA VAL A 27 -4.49 -35.82 24.20
C VAL A 27 -3.91 -34.42 24.34
N LEU A 28 -3.67 -33.93 25.56
CA LEU A 28 -3.02 -32.64 25.78
C LEU A 28 -1.60 -32.62 25.20
N LEU A 29 -0.81 -33.67 25.42
CA LEU A 29 0.53 -33.80 24.86
C LEU A 29 0.53 -33.82 23.33
N SER A 30 -0.41 -34.53 22.71
CA SER A 30 -0.51 -34.59 21.24
C SER A 30 -0.94 -33.24 20.66
N VAL A 31 -1.86 -32.53 21.30
CA VAL A 31 -2.27 -31.18 20.90
C VAL A 31 -1.11 -30.20 21.04
N LEU A 32 -0.38 -30.23 22.16
CA LEU A 32 0.79 -29.37 22.38
C LEU A 32 1.89 -29.64 21.36
N LEU A 33 2.15 -30.91 21.03
CA LEU A 33 3.11 -31.30 20.00
C LEU A 33 2.70 -30.77 18.63
N VAL A 34 1.42 -30.94 18.24
CA VAL A 34 0.91 -30.44 16.95
C VAL A 34 0.98 -28.91 16.89
N LEU A 35 0.63 -28.21 17.97
CA LEU A 35 0.74 -26.75 18.03
C LEU A 35 2.20 -26.28 17.93
N ALA A 36 3.13 -26.94 18.61
CA ALA A 36 4.55 -26.64 18.52
C ALA A 36 5.07 -26.86 17.09
N VAL A 37 4.76 -28.00 16.47
CA VAL A 37 5.14 -28.31 15.09
C VAL A 37 4.53 -27.31 14.11
N LYS A 38 3.26 -26.94 14.27
CA LYS A 38 2.61 -25.91 13.44
C LYS A 38 3.28 -24.56 13.63
N PHE A 39 3.60 -24.16 14.85
CA PHE A 39 4.25 -22.88 15.13
C PHE A 39 5.67 -22.82 14.55
N THR A 40 6.47 -23.89 14.67
CA THR A 40 7.84 -23.93 14.17
C THR A 40 7.93 -24.13 12.66
N TYR A 41 7.04 -24.95 12.08
CA TYR A 41 7.08 -25.32 10.65
C TYR A 41 6.25 -24.39 9.76
N SER A 42 5.27 -23.67 10.31
CA SER A 42 4.38 -22.78 9.53
C SER A 42 4.89 -21.34 9.38
N ARG A 43 6.18 -21.07 9.68
CA ARG A 43 6.80 -19.82 9.22
C ARG A 43 7.06 -19.93 7.71
N ALA A 44 5.99 -19.80 6.92
CA ALA A 44 6.10 -19.52 5.50
C ALA A 44 6.94 -18.25 5.35
N LYS A 45 8.05 -18.33 4.59
CA LYS A 45 8.84 -17.14 4.26
C LYS A 45 7.92 -16.16 3.53
N ASN A 46 7.93 -14.89 3.91
CA ASN A 46 7.22 -13.84 3.19
C ASN A 46 7.66 -13.86 1.72
N VAL A 47 6.75 -14.25 0.83
CA VAL A 47 6.99 -14.31 -0.63
C VAL A 47 6.93 -12.91 -1.26
N VAL A 48 6.51 -11.92 -0.48
CA VAL A 48 6.41 -10.52 -0.91
C VAL A 48 7.72 -9.82 -0.62
N ALA A 49 8.52 -9.59 -1.66
CA ALA A 49 9.64 -8.67 -1.59
C ALA A 49 9.15 -7.25 -1.30
N ALA A 50 9.89 -6.49 -0.49
CA ALA A 50 9.58 -5.10 -0.24
C ALA A 50 9.61 -4.32 -1.56
N ALA A 51 8.64 -3.41 -1.75
CA ALA A 51 8.63 -2.53 -2.90
C ALA A 51 9.89 -1.65 -2.89
N ARG A 52 10.53 -1.50 -4.06
CA ARG A 52 11.67 -0.60 -4.22
C ARG A 52 11.24 0.83 -3.85
N PRO A 53 12.10 1.61 -3.17
CA PRO A 53 11.79 3.00 -2.87
C PRO A 53 11.58 3.77 -4.18
N PRO A 54 10.62 4.71 -4.21
CA PRO A 54 10.35 5.49 -5.42
C PRO A 54 11.51 6.46 -5.67
N VAL A 55 11.72 6.74 -6.96
CA VAL A 55 12.65 7.77 -7.42
C VAL A 55 11.88 9.00 -7.88
N ARG A 56 12.61 10.10 -8.09
CA ARG A 56 12.05 11.30 -8.71
C ARG A 56 11.45 10.98 -10.07
N PHE A 57 10.25 11.50 -10.30
CA PHE A 57 9.51 11.43 -11.54
C PHE A 57 9.91 12.55 -12.50
N PHE A 58 10.20 13.75 -11.98
CA PHE A 58 10.70 14.88 -12.76
C PHE A 58 12.23 15.01 -12.66
N SER A 59 12.87 15.56 -13.71
CA SER A 59 14.31 15.86 -13.67
C SER A 59 14.61 16.98 -12.69
N ALA A 60 15.85 17.03 -12.18
CA ALA A 60 16.27 18.09 -11.27
C ALA A 60 16.21 19.49 -11.89
N ASP A 61 16.34 19.59 -13.22
CA ASP A 61 16.30 20.85 -13.97
C ASP A 61 14.87 21.34 -14.25
N ALA A 62 13.85 20.50 -14.03
CA ALA A 62 12.47 20.91 -14.22
C ALA A 62 12.03 21.81 -13.05
N PRO A 63 11.35 22.95 -13.32
CA PRO A 63 10.83 23.82 -12.26
C PRO A 63 9.54 23.25 -11.62
N VAL A 64 9.61 22.00 -11.18
CA VAL A 64 8.52 21.25 -10.54
C VAL A 64 9.06 20.65 -9.26
N VAL A 65 8.42 20.97 -8.13
CA VAL A 65 8.79 20.37 -6.84
C VAL A 65 8.24 18.94 -6.79
N ASP A 66 9.12 17.97 -6.93
CA ASP A 66 8.76 16.55 -6.98
C ASP A 66 8.84 15.87 -5.61
N LEU A 67 7.67 15.64 -5.01
CA LEU A 67 7.47 14.98 -3.72
C LEU A 67 7.21 13.48 -3.92
N TYR A 68 8.21 12.79 -4.47
CA TYR A 68 8.15 11.38 -4.88
C TYR A 68 7.96 10.36 -3.74
N LEU A 69 8.19 10.78 -2.48
CA LEU A 69 7.87 10.00 -1.28
C LEU A 69 6.43 10.21 -0.78
N GLY A 70 5.61 11.01 -1.48
CA GLY A 70 4.24 11.30 -1.10
C GLY A 70 4.11 12.22 0.12
N GLN A 71 5.00 13.22 0.22
CA GLN A 71 5.11 14.17 1.35
C GLN A 71 4.01 15.24 1.31
N LEU A 72 2.76 14.84 1.58
CA LEU A 72 1.60 15.74 1.45
C LEU A 72 1.67 16.99 2.34
N ASP A 73 2.37 16.94 3.47
CA ASP A 73 2.57 18.11 4.36
C ASP A 73 3.32 19.27 3.69
N GLN A 74 4.25 18.95 2.78
CA GLN A 74 4.98 19.99 2.05
C GLN A 74 4.11 20.67 1.00
N VAL A 75 3.12 19.97 0.45
CA VAL A 75 2.19 20.51 -0.55
C VAL A 75 1.45 21.71 0.02
N GLU A 76 0.89 21.57 1.21
CA GLU A 76 0.11 22.63 1.85
C GLU A 76 0.96 23.87 2.15
N ARG A 77 2.20 23.65 2.63
CA ARG A 77 3.17 24.72 2.84
C ARG A 77 3.49 25.46 1.54
N LEU A 78 3.83 24.72 0.47
CA LEU A 78 4.18 25.30 -0.83
C LEU A 78 3.00 26.07 -1.44
N ARG A 79 1.79 25.51 -1.31
CA ARG A 79 0.54 26.15 -1.75
C ARG A 79 0.30 27.48 -1.05
N SER A 80 0.60 27.57 0.25
CA SER A 80 0.41 28.81 1.02
C SER A 80 1.38 29.94 0.63
N MET A 81 2.50 29.61 -0.02
CA MET A 81 3.54 30.57 -0.41
C MET A 81 3.36 31.12 -1.83
N ALA A 82 2.45 30.55 -2.62
CA ALA A 82 2.22 30.93 -4.01
C ALA A 82 0.77 31.38 -4.24
N GLU A 83 0.58 32.36 -5.13
CA GLU A 83 -0.78 32.78 -5.50
C GLU A 83 -1.50 31.73 -6.34
N VAL A 84 -0.78 31.08 -7.25
CA VAL A 84 -1.29 30.01 -8.10
C VAL A 84 -0.44 28.76 -7.88
N SER A 85 -1.08 27.63 -7.63
CA SER A 85 -0.40 26.34 -7.48
C SER A 85 -1.07 25.28 -8.32
N LEU A 86 -0.27 24.55 -9.10
CA LEU A 86 -0.70 23.35 -9.80
C LEU A 86 -0.15 22.13 -9.07
N ILE A 87 -1.05 21.31 -8.56
CA ILE A 87 -0.74 20.08 -7.84
C ILE A 87 -1.01 18.89 -8.75
N PHE A 88 0.06 18.19 -9.13
CA PHE A 88 0.06 17.03 -10.01
C PHE A 88 0.18 15.73 -9.18
N LEU A 89 -0.94 15.08 -8.90
CA LEU A 89 -1.00 13.83 -8.14
C LEU A 89 -0.83 12.65 -9.11
N TYR A 90 0.25 11.90 -8.98
CA TYR A 90 0.65 10.92 -9.99
C TYR A 90 0.97 9.54 -9.42
N ALA A 91 1.05 8.57 -10.33
CA ALA A 91 1.61 7.25 -10.09
C ALA A 91 2.71 6.97 -11.14
N PRO A 92 3.93 6.57 -10.73
CA PRO A 92 5.07 6.48 -11.65
C PRO A 92 4.96 5.36 -12.70
N TRP A 93 4.07 4.39 -12.50
CA TRP A 93 3.81 3.28 -13.43
C TRP A 93 2.66 3.57 -14.42
N CYS A 94 1.91 4.65 -14.20
CA CYS A 94 0.71 4.95 -14.98
C CYS A 94 1.09 5.61 -16.32
N ALA A 95 0.62 5.04 -17.43
CA ALA A 95 0.87 5.57 -18.78
C ALA A 95 0.42 7.03 -18.94
N HIS A 96 -0.78 7.39 -18.47
CA HIS A 96 -1.27 8.76 -18.54
C HIS A 96 -0.45 9.72 -17.68
N SER A 97 0.05 9.28 -16.51
CA SER A 97 0.95 10.11 -15.70
C SER A 97 2.27 10.35 -16.42
N MET A 98 2.81 9.33 -17.08
CA MET A 98 4.06 9.44 -17.84
C MET A 98 3.91 10.36 -19.07
N ALA A 99 2.77 10.33 -19.76
CA ALA A 99 2.46 11.24 -20.85
C ALA A 99 2.32 12.69 -20.36
N ALA A 100 1.44 12.92 -19.37
CA ALA A 100 1.18 14.23 -18.80
C ALA A 100 2.44 14.89 -18.20
N ARG A 101 3.42 14.09 -17.77
CA ARG A 101 4.71 14.57 -17.24
C ARG A 101 5.41 15.55 -18.19
N GLN A 102 5.43 15.24 -19.48
CA GLN A 102 6.11 16.08 -20.48
C GLN A 102 5.42 17.43 -20.62
N GLU A 103 4.10 17.41 -20.74
CA GLU A 103 3.28 18.63 -20.85
C GLU A 103 3.39 19.50 -19.60
N VAL A 104 3.29 18.90 -18.41
CA VAL A 104 3.46 19.62 -17.14
C VAL A 104 4.86 20.22 -17.03
N GLN A 105 5.90 19.49 -17.45
CA GLN A 105 7.27 20.01 -17.45
C GLN A 105 7.44 21.19 -18.41
N GLN A 106 6.80 21.14 -19.58
CA GLN A 106 6.86 22.21 -20.58
C GLN A 106 6.12 23.47 -20.09
N VAL A 107 4.91 23.31 -19.56
CA VAL A 107 4.14 24.42 -18.97
C VAL A 107 4.86 25.00 -17.76
N ALA A 108 5.48 24.16 -16.93
CA ALA A 108 6.27 24.62 -15.80
C ALA A 108 7.46 25.47 -16.22
N LYS A 109 8.18 25.10 -17.28
CA LYS A 109 9.28 25.93 -17.83
C LYS A 109 8.81 27.32 -18.25
N THR A 110 7.62 27.42 -18.84
CA THR A 110 7.06 28.69 -19.30
C THR A 110 6.51 29.55 -18.16
N LEU A 111 5.87 28.92 -17.16
CA LEU A 111 5.10 29.61 -16.12
C LEU A 111 5.73 29.57 -14.72
N ALA A 112 6.96 29.07 -14.57
CA ALA A 112 7.63 28.93 -13.27
C ALA A 112 7.66 30.19 -12.40
N ARG A 113 7.61 31.38 -13.02
CA ARG A 113 7.61 32.67 -12.30
C ARG A 113 6.24 33.07 -11.75
N GLN A 114 5.17 32.45 -12.25
CA GLN A 114 3.78 32.82 -11.96
C GLN A 114 3.01 31.71 -11.22
N VAL A 115 3.38 30.45 -11.48
CA VAL A 115 2.67 29.28 -10.96
C VAL A 115 3.66 28.36 -10.27
N GLN A 116 3.33 27.95 -9.05
CA GLN A 116 4.07 26.92 -8.32
C GLN A 116 3.61 25.53 -8.79
N PHE A 117 4.52 24.76 -9.39
CA PHE A 117 4.24 23.38 -9.79
C PHE A 117 4.75 22.42 -8.72
N VAL A 118 3.87 21.53 -8.26
CA VAL A 118 4.19 20.51 -7.26
C VAL A 118 3.66 19.17 -7.75
N ALA A 119 4.54 18.18 -7.84
CA ALA A 119 4.19 16.82 -8.18
C ALA A 119 4.25 15.94 -6.93
N VAL A 120 3.28 15.04 -6.76
CA VAL A 120 3.20 14.18 -5.58
C VAL A 120 2.92 12.74 -6.00
N ASN A 121 3.80 11.83 -5.60
CA ASN A 121 3.57 10.40 -5.78
C ASN A 121 2.53 9.92 -4.78
N CYS A 122 1.31 9.69 -5.25
CA CYS A 122 0.20 9.20 -4.43
C CYS A 122 -0.02 7.69 -4.57
N TRP A 123 0.86 6.99 -5.31
CA TRP A 123 0.90 5.53 -5.36
C TRP A 123 1.82 4.91 -4.31
N TRP A 124 2.79 5.65 -3.77
CA TRP A 124 3.72 5.11 -2.79
C TRP A 124 3.02 4.70 -1.49
N ASN A 125 3.10 3.41 -1.13
CA ASN A 125 2.38 2.83 0.00
C ASN A 125 2.80 3.39 1.36
N GLN A 126 4.07 3.76 1.53
CA GLN A 126 4.53 4.38 2.78
C GLN A 126 4.25 5.88 2.82
N GLY A 127 3.97 6.50 1.68
CA GLY A 127 3.73 7.94 1.54
C GLY A 127 2.43 8.40 2.19
N LYS A 128 2.42 9.64 2.70
CA LYS A 128 1.25 10.23 3.36
C LYS A 128 0.11 10.46 2.37
N CYS A 129 0.42 10.85 1.13
CA CYS A 129 -0.60 11.07 0.11
C CYS A 129 -1.50 9.83 -0.11
N ARG A 130 -0.92 8.64 -0.31
CA ARG A 130 -1.70 7.41 -0.52
C ARG A 130 -2.57 7.03 0.68
N LYS A 131 -2.11 7.36 1.89
CA LYS A 131 -2.85 7.04 3.13
C LYS A 131 -4.05 7.96 3.33
N GLN A 132 -3.95 9.22 2.91
CA GLN A 132 -4.98 10.25 3.13
C GLN A 132 -5.91 10.41 1.93
N ASN A 133 -5.41 10.22 0.71
CA ASN A 133 -6.18 10.37 -0.52
C ASN A 133 -6.39 9.00 -1.18
N ARG A 134 -7.65 8.66 -1.42
CA ARG A 134 -8.02 7.47 -2.20
C ARG A 134 -8.22 7.86 -3.67
N LEU A 135 -7.13 7.86 -4.42
CA LEU A 135 -7.16 8.10 -5.86
C LEU A 135 -7.34 6.77 -6.60
N TYR A 136 -8.39 6.68 -7.42
CA TYR A 136 -8.69 5.52 -8.25
C TYR A 136 -8.07 5.61 -9.65
N GLN A 137 -7.76 6.82 -10.10
CA GLN A 137 -7.16 7.10 -11.39
C GLN A 137 -5.98 8.06 -11.25
N TYR A 138 -5.06 7.98 -12.19
CA TYR A 138 -3.90 8.86 -12.28
C TYR A 138 -3.70 9.33 -13.73
N PRO A 139 -3.16 10.54 -13.94
CA PRO A 139 -2.91 11.55 -12.91
C PRO A 139 -4.21 12.23 -12.47
N VAL A 140 -4.17 12.95 -11.34
CA VAL A 140 -5.19 13.94 -10.98
C VAL A 140 -4.49 15.28 -10.84
N ILE A 141 -4.96 16.29 -11.55
CA ILE A 141 -4.34 17.62 -11.56
C ILE A 141 -5.32 18.60 -10.93
N HIS A 142 -4.87 19.27 -9.87
CA HIS A 142 -5.63 20.31 -9.19
C HIS A 142 -4.94 21.66 -9.34
N LEU A 143 -5.71 22.66 -9.72
CA LEU A 143 -5.30 24.06 -9.65
C LEU A 143 -5.86 24.70 -8.38
N PHE A 144 -5.03 25.49 -7.72
CA PHE A 144 -5.42 26.34 -6.59
C PHE A 144 -5.05 27.78 -6.89
N TYR A 145 -5.97 28.69 -6.56
CA TYR A 145 -5.74 30.12 -6.59
C TYR A 145 -5.92 30.68 -5.18
N ARG A 146 -4.83 30.96 -4.47
CA ARG A 146 -4.81 31.34 -3.05
C ARG A 146 -5.59 30.33 -2.19
N ARG A 147 -6.80 30.68 -1.73
CA ARG A 147 -7.70 29.80 -0.95
C ARG A 147 -8.81 29.14 -1.79
N LEU A 148 -8.92 29.48 -3.08
CA LEU A 148 -9.85 28.87 -4.01
C LEU A 148 -9.28 27.56 -4.57
N GLY A 149 -10.13 26.54 -4.65
CA GLY A 149 -9.83 25.21 -5.16
C GLY A 149 -10.21 24.09 -4.18
N PRO A 150 -9.93 22.82 -4.53
CA PRO A 150 -9.28 22.38 -5.75
C PRO A 150 -10.15 22.56 -7.00
N ILE A 151 -9.60 23.15 -8.06
CA ILE A 151 -10.20 23.11 -9.40
C ILE A 151 -9.55 21.94 -10.14
N GLU A 152 -10.31 20.88 -10.38
CA GLU A 152 -9.82 19.72 -11.10
C GLU A 152 -9.74 19.99 -12.60
N TYR A 153 -8.57 19.72 -13.19
CA TYR A 153 -8.41 19.73 -14.63
C TYR A 153 -8.98 18.46 -15.24
N LYS A 154 -9.98 18.62 -16.11
CA LYS A 154 -10.70 17.52 -16.78
C LYS A 154 -10.38 17.41 -18.28
N GLY A 155 -9.40 18.17 -18.76
CA GLY A 155 -8.99 18.15 -20.16
C GLY A 155 -8.12 16.93 -20.51
N PRO A 156 -7.81 16.74 -21.80
CA PRO A 156 -6.88 15.71 -22.25
C PRO A 156 -5.45 16.01 -21.81
N PHE A 157 -4.65 14.97 -21.63
CA PHE A 157 -3.23 15.06 -21.29
C PHE A 157 -2.31 14.83 -22.51
N LEU A 158 -2.90 14.90 -23.71
CA LEU A 158 -2.35 14.54 -25.01
C LEU A 158 -2.66 15.65 -26.02
#